data_AF-A0A526ZZL7-F1
#
_entry.id   AF-A0A526ZZL7-F1
#
_cell.length_a   1.000
_cell.length_b   1.000
_cell.length_c   1.000
_cell.angle_alpha   90.00
_cell.angle_beta   90.00
_cell.angle_gamma   90.00
#
_symmetry.space_group_name_H-M   'P 1'
#
loop_
_entity.id
_entity.type
_entity.pdbx_description
1 polymer ?
#
loop_
_entity_poly.entity_id
_entity_poly.type
_entity_poly.pdbx_seq_one_letter_code
_entity_poly.pdbx_strand_id
1 'polypeptide(L)'
;RRICALPAFWVGLLYDAAALDAAEALTSSWSYEEVLAMRNAVPEQGISAPFRNTTLREIARDVLVISRMGLKNRGRKNRDGYDETS
;
A
#
# COMPACT_ATOMS: atom_id res chain seq x y z
N ARG A 1 8.83 -16.88 -6.10
CA ARG A 1 8.47 -15.84 -7.11
C ARG A 1 7.99 -14.55 -6.42
N ARG A 2 8.81 -13.98 -5.51
CA ARG A 2 8.48 -12.77 -4.70
C ARG A 2 9.14 -11.48 -5.21
N ILE A 3 9.94 -11.58 -6.27
CA ILE A 3 10.89 -10.54 -6.69
C ILE A 3 10.19 -9.39 -7.45
N CYS A 4 9.02 -9.62 -8.05
CA CYS A 4 8.30 -8.58 -8.79
C CYS A 4 7.21 -7.85 -7.99
N ALA A 5 6.73 -8.41 -6.87
CA ALA A 5 5.58 -7.87 -6.15
C ALA A 5 5.92 -6.61 -5.34
N LEU A 6 7.12 -6.56 -4.74
CA LEU A 6 7.56 -5.40 -3.96
C LEU A 6 7.78 -4.14 -4.82
N PRO A 7 8.48 -4.19 -5.96
CA PRO A 7 8.60 -3.02 -6.82
C PRO A 7 7.25 -2.61 -7.42
N ALA A 8 6.43 -3.56 -7.88
CA ALA A 8 5.09 -3.26 -8.41
C ALA A 8 4.21 -2.53 -7.38
N PHE A 9 4.29 -2.92 -6.11
CA PHE A 9 3.54 -2.27 -5.04
C PHE A 9 3.85 -0.76 -4.93
N TRP A 10 5.13 -0.39 -4.85
CA TRP A 10 5.54 1.02 -4.76
C TRP A 10 5.31 1.80 -6.05
N VAL A 11 5.52 1.15 -7.20
CA VAL A 11 5.25 1.67 -8.54
C VAL A 11 3.76 1.99 -8.73
N GLY A 12 2.87 1.18 -8.15
CA GLY A 12 1.44 1.45 -8.13
C GLY A 12 1.05 2.59 -7.21
N LEU A 13 1.70 2.69 -6.05
CA LEU A 13 1.33 3.66 -5.03
C LEU A 13 1.84 5.08 -5.33
N LEU A 14 3.06 5.21 -5.87
CA LEU A 14 3.79 6.48 -5.89
C LEU A 14 3.89 7.15 -7.26
N TYR A 15 3.64 6.43 -8.36
CA TYR A 15 3.90 6.93 -9.73
C TYR A 15 2.61 7.24 -10.51
N ASP A 16 1.46 7.11 -9.87
CA ASP A 16 0.18 7.57 -10.37
C ASP A 16 -0.33 8.67 -9.45
N ALA A 17 -0.79 9.80 -10.00
CA ALA A 17 -1.21 10.95 -9.20
C ALA A 17 -2.44 10.62 -8.35
N ALA A 18 -3.44 9.94 -8.90
CA ALA A 18 -4.64 9.56 -8.15
C ALA A 18 -4.35 8.55 -7.04
N ALA A 19 -3.41 7.61 -7.27
CA ALA A 19 -2.95 6.69 -6.23
C ALA A 19 -2.20 7.42 -5.11
N LEU A 20 -1.37 8.41 -5.45
CA LEU A 20 -0.65 9.21 -4.48
C LEU A 20 -1.61 10.05 -3.63
N ASP A 21 -2.58 10.72 -4.25
CA ASP A 21 -3.61 11.51 -3.55
C ASP A 21 -4.45 10.63 -2.60
N ALA A 22 -4.80 9.41 -3.02
CA ALA A 22 -5.52 8.46 -2.18
C ALA A 22 -4.68 7.98 -0.99
N ALA A 23 -3.37 7.77 -1.18
CA ALA A 23 -2.46 7.41 -0.11
C ALA A 23 -2.24 8.56 0.89
N GLU A 24 -2.16 9.80 0.39
CA GLU A 24 -2.10 11.00 1.23
C GLU A 24 -3.39 11.16 2.03
N ALA A 25 -4.56 11.02 1.41
CA ALA A 25 -5.85 11.07 2.11
C ALA A 25 -5.95 10.03 3.23
N LEU A 26 -5.50 8.79 2.99
CA LEU A 26 -5.49 7.71 3.99
C LEU A 26 -4.63 8.05 5.22
N THR A 27 -3.50 8.72 5.00
CA THR A 27 -2.49 9.01 6.03
C THR A 27 -2.60 10.42 6.62
N SER A 28 -3.43 11.29 6.03
CA SER A 28 -3.58 12.71 6.38
C SER A 28 -3.89 12.99 7.85
N SER A 29 -4.58 12.07 8.52
CA SER A 29 -4.98 12.22 9.92
C SER A 29 -3.97 11.63 10.91
N TRP A 30 -2.87 11.02 10.46
CA TRP A 30 -1.97 10.26 11.32
C TRP A 30 -0.98 11.17 12.03
N SER A 31 -0.81 10.98 13.34
CA SER A 31 0.21 11.67 14.10
C SER A 31 1.54 10.93 14.05
N TYR A 32 2.64 11.65 14.29
CA TYR A 32 3.97 11.05 14.38
C TYR A 32 4.05 9.98 15.48
N GLU A 33 3.43 10.22 16.62
CA GLU A 33 3.42 9.29 17.76
C GLU A 33 2.68 8.00 17.42
N GLU A 34 1.55 8.09 16.71
CA GLU A 34 0.79 6.93 16.24
C GLU A 34 1.61 6.08 15.26
N VAL A 35 2.28 6.74 14.30
CA VAL A 35 3.14 6.06 13.32
C VAL A 35 4.34 5.39 14.00
N LEU A 36 4.94 6.05 14.99
CA LEU A 36 6.07 5.49 15.74
C LEU A 36 5.64 4.28 16.59
N ALA A 37 4.51 4.38 17.29
CA ALA A 37 3.94 3.27 18.05
C ALA A 37 3.65 2.07 17.15
N MET A 38 3.02 2.30 15.99
CA MET A 38 2.77 1.27 14.99
C MET A 38 4.08 0.63 14.50
N ARG A 39 5.07 1.44 14.13
CA ARG A 39 6.38 0.94 13.68
C ARG A 39 7.07 0.06 14.72
N ASN A 40 6.92 0.38 16.01
CA ASN A 40 7.51 -0.39 17.10
C ASN A 40 6.75 -1.69 17.40
N ALA A 41 5.43 -1.75 17.13
CA ALA A 41 4.62 -2.95 17.33
C ALA A 41 4.78 -4.00 16.21
N VAL A 42 5.08 -3.55 14.99
CA VAL A 42 5.20 -4.43 13.80
C VAL A 42 6.23 -5.57 13.94
N PRO A 43 7.44 -5.38 14.51
CA PRO A 43 8.41 -6.46 14.66
C PRO A 43 7.90 -7.67 15.44
N GLU A 44 7.08 -7.45 16.48
CA GLU A 44 6.52 -8.52 17.31
C GLU A 44 5.19 -9.02 16.78
N GLN A 45 4.30 -8.11 16.36
CA GLN A 45 2.90 -8.42 16.05
C GLN A 45 2.63 -8.58 14.54
N GLY A 46 3.59 -8.21 13.70
CA GLY A 46 3.47 -8.24 12.25
C GLY A 46 2.27 -7.43 11.75
N ILE A 47 1.55 -7.96 10.78
CA ILE A 47 0.35 -7.32 10.21
C ILE A 47 -0.86 -7.33 11.17
N SER A 48 -0.76 -8.02 12.31
CA SER A 48 -1.82 -8.01 13.32
C SER A 48 -1.69 -6.84 14.29
N ALA A 49 -0.64 -6.01 14.15
CA ALA A 49 -0.43 -4.83 14.98
C ALA A 49 -1.68 -3.91 14.97
N PRO A 50 -2.21 -3.51 16.13
CA PRO A 50 -3.35 -2.62 16.21
C PRO A 50 -2.94 -1.19 15.81
N PHE A 51 -3.86 -0.49 15.16
CA PHE A 51 -3.75 0.93 14.87
C PHE A 51 -5.13 1.57 15.02
N ARG A 52 -5.31 2.44 16.02
CA ARG A 52 -6.62 3.00 16.38
C ARG A 52 -7.67 1.89 16.59
N ASN A 53 -8.78 1.95 15.86
CA ASN A 53 -9.88 0.97 15.91
C ASN A 53 -9.75 -0.12 14.83
N THR A 54 -8.58 -0.28 14.21
CA THR A 54 -8.33 -1.22 13.12
C THR A 54 -6.98 -1.94 13.34
N THR A 55 -6.59 -2.80 12.41
CA THR A 55 -5.30 -3.49 12.39
C THR A 55 -4.51 -3.12 11.16
N LEU A 56 -3.18 -3.26 11.23
CA LEU A 56 -2.31 -3.01 10.09
C LEU A 56 -2.68 -3.88 8.87
N ARG A 57 -3.28 -5.06 9.07
CA ARG A 57 -3.80 -5.92 7.99
C ARG A 57 -4.94 -5.25 7.21
N GLU A 58 -5.86 -4.59 7.89
CA GLU A 58 -6.98 -3.90 7.25
C GLU A 58 -6.48 -2.69 6.47
N ILE A 59 -5.61 -1.88 7.09
CA ILE A 59 -4.93 -0.77 6.40
C ILE A 59 -4.15 -1.27 5.18
N ALA A 60 -3.42 -2.38 5.30
CA ALA A 60 -2.66 -2.96 4.19
C ALA A 60 -3.58 -3.40 3.04
N ARG A 61 -4.82 -3.80 3.29
CA ARG A 61 -5.80 -4.10 2.23
C ARG A 61 -6.18 -2.85 1.46
N ASP A 62 -6.44 -1.75 2.16
CA ASP A 62 -6.77 -0.47 1.53
C ASP A 62 -5.59 0.05 0.70
N VAL A 63 -4.37 -0.03 1.25
CA VAL A 63 -3.15 0.36 0.51
C VAL A 63 -2.91 -0.54 -0.72
N LEU A 64 -3.21 -1.84 -0.64
CA LEU A 64 -3.14 -2.74 -1.79
C LEU A 64 -4.16 -2.37 -2.89
N VAL A 65 -5.36 -1.92 -2.51
CA VAL A 65 -6.36 -1.43 -3.47
C VAL A 65 -5.85 -0.17 -4.18
N ILE A 66 -5.27 0.79 -3.44
CA ILE A 66 -4.69 2.01 -4.00
C ILE A 66 -3.52 1.68 -4.95
N SER A 67 -2.61 0.79 -4.53
CA SER A 67 -1.47 0.38 -5.36
C SER A 67 -1.94 -0.28 -6.67
N ARG A 68 -2.93 -1.17 -6.62
CA ARG A 68 -3.52 -1.78 -7.84
C ARG A 68 -4.18 -0.75 -8.75
N MET A 69 -4.86 0.25 -8.17
CA MET A 69 -5.45 1.36 -8.94
C MET A 69 -4.38 2.12 -9.72
N GLY A 70 -3.27 2.49 -9.09
CA GLY A 70 -2.21 3.22 -9.79
C GLY A 70 -1.49 2.38 -10.84
N LEU A 71 -1.28 1.07 -10.62
CA LEU A 71 -0.77 0.17 -11.66
C LEU A 71 -1.72 0.11 -12.87
N LYS A 72 -3.02 0.01 -12.62
CA LYS A 72 -4.05 0.00 -13.66
C LYS A 72 -4.09 1.32 -14.44
N ASN A 73 -4.06 2.45 -13.74
CA ASN A 73 -4.09 3.79 -14.35
C ASN A 73 -2.88 4.06 -15.24
N ARG A 74 -1.69 3.56 -14.83
CA ARG A 74 -0.47 3.70 -15.62
C ARG A 74 -0.53 2.95 -16.94
N GLY A 75 -1.41 1.95 -17.10
CA GLY A 75 -1.64 1.26 -18.37
C GLY A 75 -0.40 0.60 -19.00
N ARG A 76 0.70 0.50 -18.25
CA ARG A 76 1.97 -0.09 -18.68
C ARG A 76 1.84 -1.62 -18.56
N LYS A 77 1.13 -2.22 -19.51
CA LYS A 77 1.06 -3.67 -19.66
C LYS A 77 2.48 -4.20 -19.93
N ASN A 78 2.83 -5.34 -19.34
CA ASN A 78 4.07 -6.03 -19.69
C ASN A 78 4.06 -6.44 -21.18
N ARG A 79 5.24 -6.77 -21.72
CA ARG A 79 5.45 -7.09 -23.15
C ARG A 79 4.60 -8.28 -23.65
N ASP A 80 3.99 -9.03 -22.73
CA ASP A 80 3.15 -10.21 -22.98
C ASP A 80 1.65 -9.96 -22.74
N GLY A 81 1.23 -8.71 -22.47
CA GLY A 81 -0.19 -8.34 -22.37
C GLY A 81 -0.91 -8.78 -21.09
N TYR A 82 -0.18 -9.26 -20.07
CA TYR A 82 -0.77 -9.67 -18.79
C TYR A 82 -0.99 -8.47 -17.85
N ASP A 83 -2.19 -8.43 -17.28
CA ASP A 83 -2.60 -7.50 -16.23
C ASP A 83 -2.08 -8.01 -14.87
N GLU A 84 -1.37 -7.18 -14.13
CA GLU A 84 -0.71 -7.54 -12.85
C GLU A 84 -1.72 -7.66 -11.67
N THR A 85 -3.00 -7.87 -11.98
CA THR A 85 -4.09 -8.08 -11.02
C THR A 85 -4.31 -9.55 -10.65
N SER A 86 -3.61 -10.49 -11.28
CA SER A 86 -3.73 -11.95 -11.03
C SER A 86 -2.59 -12.54 -10.22
#